data_AF-A0A948S7D6-F1
#
_entry.id   AF-A0A948S7D6-F1
#
_cell.length_a   1.000
_cell.length_b   1.000
_cell.length_c   1.000
_cell.angle_alpha   90.00
_cell.angle_beta   90.00
_cell.angle_gamma   90.00
#
_symmetry.space_group_name_H-M   'P 1'
#
loop_
_entity.id
_entity.type
_entity.pdbx_description
1 polymer ?
#
loop_
_entity_poly.entity_id
_entity_poly.type
_entity_poly.pdbx_seq_one_letter_code
_entity_poly.pdbx_strand_id
1 'polypeptide(L)'
;MATVDYTIGFTRAEVEEILSIHKAELTKTLASWSDSGSSATKRRIDEIHTVIAACQSALRKLAPASYPPAARIGQSRIAFIDR
;
A
#
# COMPACT_ATOMS: atom_id res chain seq x y z
N MET A 1 -8.04 11.29 5.89
CA MET A 1 -9.11 10.48 5.26
C MET A 1 -9.32 9.23 6.09
N ALA A 2 -10.57 8.85 6.32
CA ALA A 2 -10.89 7.58 6.96
C ALA A 2 -10.45 6.45 6.03
N THR A 3 -9.71 5.48 6.56
CA THR A 3 -9.29 4.30 5.80
C THR A 3 -10.48 3.36 5.68
N VAL A 4 -10.88 3.04 4.45
CA VAL A 4 -12.01 2.12 4.18
C VAL A 4 -11.62 0.71 4.62
N ASP A 5 -12.47 0.03 5.41
CA ASP A 5 -12.23 -1.36 5.81
C ASP A 5 -12.85 -2.34 4.81
N TYR A 6 -12.04 -2.78 3.85
CA TYR A 6 -12.45 -3.72 2.80
C TYR A 6 -12.63 -5.17 3.30
N THR A 7 -12.69 -5.44 4.61
CA THR A 7 -13.13 -6.76 5.10
C THR A 7 -14.63 -6.88 5.26
N ILE A 8 -15.35 -5.75 5.24
CA ILE A 8 -16.81 -5.73 5.45
C ILE A 8 -17.47 -5.72 4.08
N GLY A 9 -18.13 -6.82 3.72
CA GLY A 9 -18.92 -6.90 2.49
C GLY A 9 -18.12 -7.09 1.20
N PHE A 10 -16.81 -7.33 1.29
CA PHE A 10 -15.96 -7.69 0.14
C PHE A 10 -15.34 -9.07 0.32
N THR A 11 -15.30 -9.80 -0.78
CA THR A 11 -14.56 -11.05 -0.93
C THR A 11 -13.09 -10.78 -1.24
N ARG A 12 -12.24 -11.79 -1.04
CA ARG A 12 -10.82 -11.73 -1.41
C ARG A 12 -10.63 -11.30 -2.87
N ALA A 13 -11.39 -11.87 -3.80
CA ALA A 13 -11.25 -11.60 -5.23
C ALA A 13 -11.57 -10.13 -5.57
N GLU A 14 -12.64 -9.57 -4.98
CA GLU A 14 -12.99 -8.17 -5.18
C GLU A 14 -11.91 -7.23 -4.62
N VAL A 15 -11.32 -7.56 -3.47
CA VAL A 15 -10.21 -6.77 -2.93
C VAL A 15 -8.95 -6.87 -3.81
N GLU A 16 -8.65 -8.04 -4.39
CA GLU A 16 -7.56 -8.23 -5.35
C GLU A 16 -7.78 -7.43 -6.64
N GLU A 17 -9.02 -7.36 -7.14
CA GLU A 17 -9.40 -6.56 -8.31
C GLU A 17 -9.21 -5.06 -8.05
N ILE A 18 -9.75 -4.54 -6.92
CA ILE A 18 -9.58 -3.15 -6.52
C ILE A 18 -8.09 -2.80 -6.40
N LEU A 19 -7.30 -3.69 -5.79
CA LEU A 19 -5.86 -3.50 -5.64
C LEU A 19 -5.14 -3.43 -7.01
N SER A 20 -5.53 -4.28 -7.96
CA SER A 20 -4.96 -4.30 -9.32
C SER A 20 -5.22 -2.97 -10.05
N ILE A 21 -6.47 -2.48 -10.00
CA ILE A 21 -6.88 -1.22 -10.62
C ILE A 21 -6.06 -0.05 -10.06
N HIS A 22 -5.93 0.05 -8.73
CA HIS A 22 -5.20 1.15 -8.10
C HIS A 22 -3.68 1.07 -8.33
N LYS A 23 -3.10 -0.13 -8.48
CA LYS A 23 -1.69 -0.27 -8.90
C LYS A 23 -1.47 0.24 -10.32
N ALA A 24 -2.40 -0.04 -11.24
CA ALA A 24 -2.34 0.47 -12.60
C ALA A 24 -2.50 2.00 -12.62
N GLU A 25 -3.41 2.54 -11.81
CA GLU A 25 -3.59 3.99 -11.67
C GLU A 25 -2.35 4.66 -11.07
N LEU A 26 -1.73 4.07 -10.05
CA LEU A 26 -0.49 4.58 -9.45
C LEU A 26 0.60 4.71 -10.51
N THR A 27 0.78 3.67 -11.33
CA THR A 27 1.80 3.66 -12.40
C THR A 27 1.57 4.80 -13.39
N LYS A 28 0.32 5.01 -13.83
CA LYS A 28 -0.04 6.13 -14.73
C LYS A 28 0.18 7.49 -14.07
N THR A 29 -0.19 7.62 -12.80
CA THR A 29 -0.09 8.88 -12.06
C THR A 29 1.37 9.24 -11.78
N LEU A 30 2.22 8.26 -11.49
CA LEU A 30 3.66 8.46 -11.32
C LEU A 30 4.34 8.90 -12.62
N ALA A 31 3.95 8.32 -13.76
CA ALA A 31 4.43 8.79 -15.06
C ALA A 31 4.07 10.27 -15.28
N SER A 32 2.81 10.64 -15.04
CA SER A 32 2.35 12.03 -15.14
C SER A 32 3.01 12.98 -14.11
N TRP A 33 3.32 12.48 -12.91
CA TRP A 33 4.06 13.23 -11.89
C TRP A 33 5.49 13.54 -12.34
N SER A 34 6.16 12.57 -12.97
CA SER A 34 7.52 12.75 -13.50
C SER A 34 7.57 13.90 -14.52
N ASP A 35 6.50 14.08 -15.31
CA ASP A 35 6.45 15.10 -16.35
C ASP A 35 6.12 16.52 -15.83
N SER A 36 5.37 16.64 -14.72
CA SER A 36 4.76 17.93 -14.31
C SER A 36 4.89 18.30 -12.83
N GLY A 37 5.17 17.35 -11.93
CA GLY A 37 5.46 17.60 -10.51
C GLY A 37 4.44 18.41 -9.70
N SER A 38 3.16 18.42 -10.09
CA SER A 38 2.16 19.37 -9.54
C SER A 38 1.58 18.92 -8.20
N SER A 39 1.41 19.80 -7.21
CA SER A 39 0.87 19.46 -5.87
C SER A 39 -0.48 18.71 -5.89
N ALA A 40 -1.32 18.92 -6.91
CA ALA A 40 -2.56 18.16 -7.11
C ALA A 40 -2.28 16.68 -7.42
N THR A 41 -1.31 16.40 -8.29
CA THR A 41 -0.88 15.04 -8.64
C THR A 41 -0.31 14.31 -7.42
N LYS A 42 0.30 15.02 -6.46
CA LYS A 42 0.86 14.44 -5.21
C LYS A 42 -0.27 13.94 -4.32
N ARG A 43 -1.28 14.79 -4.13
CA ARG A 43 -2.48 14.41 -3.35
C ARG A 43 -3.11 13.16 -3.93
N ARG A 44 -3.23 13.07 -5.26
CA ARG A 44 -3.75 11.87 -5.92
C ARG A 44 -2.90 10.63 -5.67
N ILE A 45 -1.56 10.75 -5.70
CA ILE A 45 -0.67 9.64 -5.34
C ILE A 45 -0.88 9.19 -3.88
N ASP A 46 -1.00 10.14 -2.96
CA ASP A 46 -1.22 9.84 -1.54
C ASP A 46 -2.59 9.16 -1.29
N GLU A 47 -3.63 9.55 -2.02
CA GLU A 47 -4.94 8.91 -2.02
C GLU A 47 -4.87 7.47 -2.53
N ILE A 48 -4.19 7.25 -3.67
CA ILE A 48 -3.99 5.91 -4.24
C ILE A 48 -3.22 5.01 -3.25
N HIS A 49 -2.15 5.53 -2.63
CA HIS A 49 -1.41 4.78 -1.60
C HIS A 49 -2.29 4.41 -0.40
N THR A 50 -3.20 5.30 0.01
CA THR A 50 -4.13 5.03 1.11
C THR A 50 -5.05 3.85 0.77
N VAL A 51 -5.60 3.81 -0.45
CA VAL A 51 -6.45 2.69 -0.88
C VAL A 51 -5.65 1.39 -0.99
N ILE A 52 -4.46 1.43 -1.58
CA ILE A 52 -3.58 0.26 -1.69
C ILE A 52 -3.27 -0.33 -0.29
N ALA A 53 -2.94 0.52 0.68
CA ALA A 53 -2.66 0.10 2.04
C ALA A 53 -3.89 -0.55 2.71
N ALA A 54 -5.09 0.01 2.50
CA ALA A 54 -6.34 -0.54 2.99
C ALA A 54 -6.63 -1.93 2.38
N CYS A 55 -6.47 -2.09 1.07
CA CYS A 55 -6.63 -3.39 0.40
C CYS A 55 -5.64 -4.42 0.92
N GLN A 56 -4.35 -4.06 1.08
CA GLN A 56 -3.34 -4.96 1.63
C GLN A 56 -3.68 -5.40 3.06
N SER A 57 -4.18 -4.48 3.88
CA SER A 57 -4.65 -4.78 5.24
C SER A 57 -5.81 -5.78 5.22
N ALA A 58 -6.79 -5.55 4.34
CA ALA A 58 -7.93 -6.45 4.17
C ALA A 58 -7.50 -7.85 3.68
N LEU A 59 -6.60 -7.94 2.71
CA LEU A 59 -6.09 -9.23 2.21
C LEU A 59 -5.36 -10.04 3.27
N ARG A 60 -4.60 -9.39 4.17
CA ARG A 60 -3.96 -10.06 5.32
C ARG A 60 -4.99 -10.66 6.28
N LYS A 61 -6.15 -10.00 6.46
CA LYS A 61 -7.25 -10.48 7.30
C LYS A 61 -8.05 -11.59 6.61
N LEU A 62 -8.38 -11.42 5.33
CA LEU A 62 -9.23 -12.36 4.56
C LEU A 62 -8.49 -13.62 4.14
N ALA A 63 -7.18 -13.54 3.85
CA ALA A 63 -6.38 -14.65 3.36
C ALA A 63 -4.95 -14.64 3.95
N PRO A 64 -4.80 -14.82 5.29
CA PRO A 64 -3.52 -14.70 5.98
C PRO A 64 -2.45 -15.69 5.47
N ALA A 65 -2.86 -16.87 5.01
CA ALA A 65 -1.94 -17.88 4.45
C ALA A 65 -1.30 -17.43 3.13
N SER A 66 -2.03 -16.65 2.31
CA SER A 66 -1.52 -16.12 1.03
C SER A 66 -0.82 -14.77 1.20
N TYR A 67 -1.22 -14.00 2.21
CA TYR A 67 -0.72 -12.65 2.46
C TYR A 67 -0.21 -12.52 3.90
N PRO A 68 0.95 -13.09 4.24
CA PRO A 68 1.51 -12.95 5.56
C PRO A 68 1.92 -11.49 5.84
N PRO A 69 1.93 -11.05 7.10
CA PRO A 69 2.52 -9.77 7.48
C PRO A 69 3.98 -9.69 7.03
N ALA A 70 4.46 -8.48 6.71
CA ALA A 70 5.88 -8.29 6.40
C ALA A 70 6.74 -8.75 7.59
N ALA A 71 7.70 -9.63 7.34
CA ALA A 71 8.65 -10.07 8.35
C ALA A 71 9.48 -8.87 8.82
N ARG A 72 9.50 -8.62 10.13
CA ARG A 72 10.43 -7.62 10.71
C ARG A 72 11.82 -8.22 10.69
N ILE A 73 12.67 -7.79 9.75
CA ILE A 73 14.10 -8.10 9.78
C ILE A 73 14.70 -7.31 10.95
N GLY A 74 15.19 -8.00 11.97
CA GLY A 74 15.68 -7.39 13.21
C GLY A 74 16.78 -6.36 12.97
N GLN A 75 16.67 -5.20 13.62
CA GLN A 75 17.71 -4.16 13.60
C GLN A 75 19.02 -4.73 14.16
N SER A 76 20.08 -4.66 13.35
CA SER A 76 21.43 -4.98 13.79
C SER A 76 21.88 -3.96 14.85
N ARG A 77 22.25 -4.45 16.05
CA ARG A 77 22.88 -3.63 17.09
C ARG A 77 24.33 -3.37 16.69
N ILE A 78 24.60 -2.20 16.12
CA ILE A 78 25.96 -1.73 15.92
C ILE A 78 26.46 -1.23 17.29
N ALA A 79 27.20 -2.07 18.01
CA ALA A 79 27.94 -1.63 19.19
C ALA A 79 29.14 -0.80 18.71
N PHE A 80 29.10 0.51 18.94
CA PHE A 80 30.28 1.35 18.77
C PHE A 80 31.32 0.92 19.81
N ILE A 81 32.47 0.45 19.31
CA ILE A 81 33.65 0.17 20.14
C ILE A 81 34.29 1.54 20.40
N ASP A 82 34.13 2.06 21.61
CA ASP A 82 34.84 3.23 22.10
C ASP A 82 36.31 2.82 22.40
N ARG A 83 37.26 3.66 22.01
CA ARG A 83 38.71 3.39 22.03
C ARG A 83 39.40 4.21 23.11
#